data_AF-A0A5K1EIZ1-F1
#
_entry.id   AF-A0A5K1EIZ1-F1
#
_cell.length_a   1.000
_cell.length_b   1.000
_cell.length_c   1.000
_cell.angle_alpha   90.00
_cell.angle_beta   90.00
_cell.angle_gamma   90.00
#
_symmetry.space_group_name_H-M   'P 1'
#
loop_
_entity.id
_entity.type
_entity.pdbx_description
1 polymer ?
#
loop_
_entity_poly.entity_id
_entity_poly.type
_entity_poly.pdbx_seq_one_letter_code
_entity_poly.pdbx_strand_id
1 'polypeptide(L)'
;KKVDSDTVKYFSEIGSLLEGSEMDFEQISAICSNALEETRGKELQLASDKILSRVVERLLENSSLGELCGFLRSCAPHFPDIAVDQAGSHVAETALKSLSNFLHDEDCYSAVEHTLAKVCQ
;
A
#
# COMPACT_ATOMS: atom_id res chain seq x y z
N LYS A 1 9.53 -2.42 -15.19
CA LYS A 1 10.14 -1.42 -14.26
C LYS A 1 11.13 -2.18 -13.39
N LYS A 2 12.34 -1.67 -13.16
CA LYS A 2 13.37 -2.42 -12.43
C LYS A 2 13.51 -1.83 -11.03
N VAL A 3 13.17 -2.62 -10.02
CA VAL A 3 13.43 -2.31 -8.62
C VAL A 3 14.88 -2.70 -8.31
N ASP A 4 15.58 -1.90 -7.50
CA ASP A 4 16.95 -2.21 -7.10
C ASP A 4 17.00 -3.42 -6.15
N SER A 5 18.15 -4.09 -6.09
CA SER A 5 18.28 -5.35 -5.35
C SER A 5 18.07 -5.18 -3.85
N ASP A 6 18.38 -4.01 -3.29
CA ASP A 6 18.27 -3.75 -1.87
C ASP A 6 16.79 -3.58 -1.49
N THR A 7 16.04 -2.83 -2.29
CA THR A 7 14.59 -2.68 -2.14
C THR A 7 13.88 -4.03 -2.31
N VAL A 8 14.25 -4.84 -3.31
CA VAL A 8 13.67 -6.19 -3.48
C VAL A 8 13.90 -7.05 -2.22
N LYS A 9 15.14 -7.04 -1.71
CA LYS A 9 15.50 -7.81 -0.53
C LYS A 9 14.71 -7.35 0.70
N TYR A 10 14.65 -6.04 0.94
CA TYR A 10 13.90 -5.45 2.05
C TYR A 10 12.43 -5.88 2.02
N PHE A 11 11.71 -5.66 0.92
CA PHE A 11 10.29 -6.02 0.85
C PHE A 11 10.06 -7.53 0.87
N SER A 12 11.00 -8.34 0.38
CA SER A 12 10.89 -9.79 0.50
C SER A 12 10.99 -10.25 1.95
N GLU A 13 11.92 -9.68 2.73
CA GLU A 13 12.05 -9.95 4.17
C GLU A 13 10.80 -9.53 4.94
N ILE A 14 10.24 -8.35 4.64
CA ILE A 14 8.97 -7.88 5.20
C ILE A 14 7.83 -8.84 4.86
N GLY A 15 7.75 -9.30 3.61
CA GLY A 15 6.74 -10.26 3.18
C GLY A 15 6.81 -11.58 3.95
N SER A 16 8.02 -12.09 4.22
CA SER A 16 8.23 -13.28 5.03
C SER A 16 7.90 -13.06 6.51
N LEU A 17 8.20 -11.87 7.05
CA LEU A 17 7.84 -11.52 8.43
C LEU A 17 6.32 -11.50 8.61
N LEU A 18 5.57 -10.87 7.68
CA LEU A 18 4.11 -10.81 7.71
C LEU A 18 3.42 -12.17 7.54
N GLU A 19 4.09 -13.16 6.94
CA GLU A 19 3.60 -14.55 6.86
C GLU A 19 3.85 -15.34 8.16
N GLY A 20 4.77 -14.87 9.02
CA GLY A 20 5.08 -15.50 10.29
C GLY A 20 3.98 -15.31 11.33
N SER A 21 3.58 -16.40 11.99
CA SER A 21 2.47 -16.43 12.96
C SER A 21 2.78 -15.94 14.38
N GLU A 22 3.92 -15.27 14.60
CA GLU A 22 4.40 -14.89 15.94
C GLU A 22 4.39 -13.38 16.22
N MET A 23 3.95 -12.54 15.28
CA MET A 23 3.92 -11.08 15.50
C MET A 23 2.60 -10.63 16.11
N ASP A 24 2.67 -9.76 17.10
CA ASP A 24 1.50 -9.08 17.63
C ASP A 24 1.03 -7.94 16.72
N PHE A 25 -0.15 -7.39 17.01
CA PHE A 25 -0.76 -6.33 16.22
C PHE A 25 0.08 -5.03 16.21
N GLU A 26 0.76 -4.71 17.30
CA GLU A 26 1.56 -3.48 17.41
C GLU A 26 2.84 -3.59 16.57
N GLN A 27 3.47 -4.75 16.56
CA GLN A 27 4.61 -5.09 15.70
C GLN A 27 4.23 -5.06 14.22
N ILE A 28 3.10 -5.68 13.85
CA ILE A 28 2.59 -5.65 12.47
C ILE A 28 2.37 -4.20 12.03
N SER A 29 1.70 -3.41 12.87
CA SER A 29 1.42 -2.00 12.59
C SER A 29 2.70 -1.19 12.37
N ALA A 30 3.69 -1.32 13.26
CA ALA A 30 4.97 -0.62 13.12
C ALA A 30 5.74 -1.02 11.85
N ILE A 31 5.73 -2.32 11.51
CA ILE A 31 6.34 -2.83 10.27
C ILE A 31 5.63 -2.25 9.05
N CYS A 32 4.29 -2.27 9.04
CA CYS A 32 3.50 -1.71 7.95
C CYS A 32 3.77 -0.23 7.75
N SER A 33 3.82 0.54 8.83
CA SER A 33 4.13 1.97 8.82
C SER A 33 5.46 2.27 8.13
N ASN A 34 6.52 1.59 8.60
CA ASN A 34 7.86 1.78 8.08
C ASN A 34 7.97 1.34 6.62
N ALA A 35 7.43 0.17 6.29
CA ALA A 35 7.51 -0.38 4.94
C ALA A 35 6.70 0.45 3.93
N LEU A 36 5.54 1.01 4.32
CA LEU A 36 4.77 1.91 3.46
C LEU A 36 5.49 3.24 3.24
N GLU A 37 6.20 3.76 4.24
CA GLU A 37 7.05 4.94 4.06
C GLU A 37 8.19 4.67 3.06
N GLU A 38 8.81 3.49 3.11
CA GLU A 38 9.85 3.05 2.17
C GLU A 38 9.34 2.89 0.72
N THR A 39 8.02 2.84 0.50
CA THR A 39 7.45 2.83 -0.86
C THR A 39 7.54 4.19 -1.55
N ARG A 40 7.78 5.28 -0.81
CA ARG A 40 7.72 6.65 -1.35
C ARG A 40 8.70 6.87 -2.50
N GLY A 41 8.18 7.35 -3.63
CA GLY A 41 8.93 7.56 -4.86
C GLY A 41 9.22 6.28 -5.67
N LYS A 42 8.71 5.12 -5.22
CA LYS A 42 8.87 3.80 -5.86
C LYS A 42 7.52 3.08 -6.06
N GLU A 43 6.41 3.75 -5.80
CA GLU A 43 5.06 3.17 -5.71
C GLU A 43 4.70 2.40 -6.99
N LEU A 44 4.90 3.05 -8.14
CA LEU A 44 4.62 2.46 -9.45
C LEU A 44 5.49 1.23 -9.74
N GLN A 45 6.70 1.17 -9.18
CA GLN A 45 7.64 0.09 -9.42
C GLN A 45 7.32 -1.10 -8.54
N LEU A 46 7.00 -0.84 -7.27
CA LEU A 46 6.64 -1.86 -6.26
C LEU A 46 5.26 -2.44 -6.53
N ALA A 47 4.27 -1.60 -6.84
CA ALA A 47 2.90 -2.05 -7.09
C ALA A 47 2.78 -2.88 -8.38
N SER A 48 3.59 -2.60 -9.40
CA SER A 48 3.62 -3.35 -10.66
C SER A 48 4.61 -4.53 -10.69
N ASP A 49 5.32 -4.81 -9.60
CA ASP A 49 6.24 -5.95 -9.53
C ASP A 49 5.48 -7.22 -9.15
N LYS A 50 5.73 -8.34 -9.86
CA LYS A 50 4.97 -9.59 -9.70
C LYS A 50 5.08 -10.23 -8.31
N ILE A 51 6.14 -9.93 -7.57
CA ILE A 51 6.40 -10.48 -6.24
C ILE A 51 6.08 -9.42 -5.20
N LEU A 52 6.62 -8.21 -5.37
CA LEU A 52 6.48 -7.15 -4.37
C LEU A 52 5.06 -6.60 -4.29
N SER A 53 4.25 -6.67 -5.36
CA SER A 53 2.85 -6.23 -5.32
C SER A 53 2.07 -6.93 -4.22
N ARG A 54 2.30 -8.23 -4.02
CA ARG A 54 1.63 -9.03 -2.98
C ARG A 54 2.04 -8.62 -1.58
N VAL A 55 3.29 -8.20 -1.41
CA VAL A 55 3.77 -7.63 -0.14
C VAL A 55 3.06 -6.31 0.11
N VAL A 56 2.99 -5.44 -0.91
CA VAL A 56 2.27 -4.16 -0.82
C VAL A 56 0.80 -4.37 -0.48
N GLU A 57 0.12 -5.33 -1.11
CA GLU A 57 -1.27 -5.68 -0.78
C GLU A 57 -1.43 -6.02 0.72
N ARG A 58 -0.57 -6.88 1.26
CA ARG A 58 -0.60 -7.24 2.70
C ARG A 58 -0.30 -6.06 3.61
N LEU A 59 0.62 -5.18 3.22
CA LEU A 59 0.91 -3.96 3.96
C LEU A 59 -0.35 -3.08 4.06
N LEU A 60 -1.07 -2.93 2.95
CA LEU A 60 -2.29 -2.13 2.87
C LEU A 60 -3.43 -2.73 3.70
N GLU A 61 -3.59 -4.05 3.71
CA GLU A 61 -4.60 -4.74 4.53
C GLU A 61 -4.40 -4.53 6.04
N ASN A 62 -3.16 -4.31 6.48
CA ASN A 62 -2.78 -4.17 7.89
C ASN A 62 -2.43 -2.73 8.28
N SER A 63 -2.74 -1.75 7.42
CA SER A 63 -2.38 -0.35 7.62
C SER A 63 -3.51 0.49 8.19
N SER A 64 -3.16 1.57 8.87
CA SER A 64 -4.09 2.59 9.36
C SER A 64 -4.63 3.45 8.21
N LEU A 65 -5.72 4.19 8.47
CA LEU A 65 -6.27 5.12 7.49
C LEU A 65 -5.24 6.15 7.00
N GLY A 66 -4.40 6.67 7.91
CA GLY A 66 -3.39 7.67 7.58
C GLY A 66 -2.35 7.15 6.59
N GLU A 67 -1.92 5.90 6.77
CA GLU A 67 -0.96 5.21 5.91
C GLU A 67 -1.57 4.85 4.55
N LEU A 68 -2.79 4.30 4.53
CA LEU A 68 -3.55 4.04 3.30
C LEU A 68 -3.70 5.30 2.46
N CYS A 69 -4.15 6.38 3.10
CA CYS A 69 -4.33 7.66 2.44
C CYS A 69 -2.99 8.24 1.98
N GLY A 70 -1.93 8.05 2.77
CA GLY A 70 -0.57 8.44 2.42
C GLY A 70 -0.11 7.74 1.14
N PHE A 71 -0.16 6.41 1.12
CA PHE A 71 0.21 5.58 -0.01
C PHE A 71 -0.60 5.93 -1.27
N LEU A 72 -1.93 5.99 -1.18
CA LEU A 72 -2.80 6.33 -2.32
C LEU A 72 -2.49 7.71 -2.90
N ARG A 73 -2.23 8.72 -2.05
CA ARG A 73 -1.85 10.04 -2.54
C ARG A 73 -0.49 10.06 -3.22
N SER A 74 0.47 9.27 -2.74
CA SER A 74 1.78 9.15 -3.40
C SER A 74 1.69 8.38 -4.71
N CYS A 75 0.74 7.43 -4.83
CA CYS A 75 0.42 6.75 -6.08
C CYS A 75 -0.27 7.65 -7.11
N ALA A 76 -0.95 8.73 -6.70
CA ALA A 76 -1.81 9.54 -7.57
C ALA A 76 -1.20 9.90 -8.94
N PRO A 77 0.07 10.38 -9.05
CA PRO A 77 0.68 10.72 -10.35
C PRO A 77 0.80 9.55 -11.33
N HIS A 78 0.73 8.32 -10.84
CA HIS A 78 0.89 7.09 -11.60
C HIS A 78 -0.27 6.13 -11.42
N PHE A 79 -1.36 6.56 -10.76
CA PHE A 79 -2.44 5.66 -10.39
C PHE A 79 -3.12 5.00 -11.61
N PRO A 80 -3.34 5.70 -12.75
CA PRO A 80 -3.85 5.04 -13.95
C PRO A 80 -2.94 3.90 -14.43
N ASP A 81 -1.62 4.10 -14.41
CA ASP A 81 -0.65 3.09 -14.82
C ASP A 81 -0.62 1.90 -13.86
N ILE A 82 -0.81 2.14 -12.55
CA ILE A 82 -0.93 1.09 -11.53
C ILE A 82 -2.23 0.30 -11.77
N ALA A 83 -3.35 1.00 -11.95
CA ALA A 83 -4.67 0.40 -12.05
C ALA A 83 -4.87 -0.48 -13.29
N VAL A 84 -4.14 -0.24 -14.38
CA VAL A 84 -4.20 -1.06 -15.62
C VAL A 84 -3.08 -2.10 -15.71
N ASP A 85 -2.17 -2.15 -14.75
CA ASP A 85 -1.09 -3.14 -14.70
C ASP A 85 -1.60 -4.49 -14.16
N GLN A 86 -1.05 -5.60 -14.66
CA GLN A 86 -1.48 -6.96 -14.29
C GLN A 86 -1.35 -7.25 -12.79
N ALA A 87 -0.33 -6.70 -12.12
CA ALA A 87 -0.13 -6.86 -10.68
C ALA A 87 -0.65 -5.62 -9.93
N GLY A 88 -0.41 -4.43 -10.49
CA GLY A 88 -0.79 -3.15 -9.88
C GLY A 88 -2.30 -2.98 -9.70
N SER A 89 -3.14 -3.56 -10.58
CA SER A 89 -4.59 -3.47 -10.43
C SER A 89 -5.06 -4.09 -9.12
N HIS A 90 -4.43 -5.18 -8.69
CA HIS A 90 -4.73 -5.83 -7.41
C HIS A 90 -4.33 -4.95 -6.23
N VAL A 91 -3.17 -4.28 -6.30
CA VAL A 91 -2.73 -3.31 -5.29
C VAL A 91 -3.72 -2.15 -5.17
N ALA A 92 -4.16 -1.60 -6.31
CA ALA A 92 -5.14 -0.52 -6.34
C ALA A 92 -6.49 -0.96 -5.74
N GLU A 93 -6.99 -2.14 -6.13
CA GLU A 93 -8.20 -2.72 -5.56
C GLU A 93 -8.08 -2.95 -4.05
N THR A 94 -6.97 -3.50 -3.59
CA THR A 94 -6.72 -3.77 -2.17
C THR A 94 -6.67 -2.47 -1.37
N ALA A 95 -6.01 -1.43 -1.87
CA ALA A 95 -6.02 -0.11 -1.24
C ALA A 95 -7.45 0.45 -1.10
N LEU A 96 -8.26 0.35 -2.15
CA LEU A 96 -9.65 0.83 -2.15
C LEU A 96 -10.55 0.00 -1.23
N LYS A 97 -10.36 -1.33 -1.18
CA LYS A 97 -11.07 -2.22 -0.24
C LYS A 97 -10.70 -1.88 1.20
N SER A 98 -9.41 -1.73 1.51
CA SER A 98 -8.97 -1.32 2.85
C SER A 98 -9.54 0.05 3.23
N LEU A 99 -9.57 1.00 2.30
CA LEU A 99 -10.16 2.33 2.53
C LEU A 99 -11.66 2.25 2.84
N SER A 100 -12.38 1.32 2.21
CA SER A 100 -13.82 1.14 2.43
C SER A 100 -14.19 0.77 3.87
N ASN A 101 -13.27 0.12 4.59
CA ASN A 101 -13.47 -0.24 6.00
C ASN A 101 -13.66 0.98 6.92
N PHE A 102 -13.19 2.16 6.49
CA PHE A 102 -13.26 3.41 7.24
C PHE A 102 -14.48 4.27 6.87
N LEU A 103 -15.30 3.87 5.89
CA LEU A 103 -16.48 4.64 5.45
C LEU A 103 -17.61 4.69 6.48
N HIS A 104 -17.58 3.84 7.50
CA HIS A 104 -18.57 3.85 8.58
C HIS A 104 -18.27 4.92 9.64
N ASP A 105 -17.09 5.53 9.61
CA ASP A 105 -16.65 6.54 10.57
C ASP A 105 -16.74 7.94 9.95
N GLU A 106 -17.66 8.78 10.45
CA GLU A 106 -17.88 10.15 9.96
C GLU A 106 -16.61 11.01 10.04
N ASP A 107 -15.76 10.79 11.03
CA ASP A 107 -14.51 11.54 11.21
C ASP A 107 -13.50 11.22 10.09
N CYS A 108 -13.63 10.06 9.45
CA CYS A 108 -12.74 9.59 8.39
C CYS A 108 -13.13 10.09 6.99
N TYR A 109 -14.37 10.55 6.78
CA TYR A 109 -14.88 10.90 5.44
C TYR A 109 -14.02 11.94 4.72
N SER A 110 -13.64 13.00 5.42
CA SER A 110 -12.88 14.10 4.81
C SER A 110 -11.51 13.64 4.30
N ALA A 111 -10.83 12.74 5.02
CA ALA A 111 -9.55 12.17 4.64
C ALA A 111 -9.68 11.22 3.44
N VAL A 112 -10.74 10.40 3.43
CA VAL A 112 -11.05 9.47 2.34
C VAL A 112 -11.39 10.25 1.07
N GLU A 113 -12.30 11.22 1.14
CA GLU A 113 -12.72 12.05 0.01
C GLU A 113 -11.54 12.80 -0.59
N HIS A 114 -10.73 13.48 0.23
CA HIS A 114 -9.53 14.19 -0.23
C HIS A 114 -8.55 13.27 -0.97
N THR A 115 -8.40 12.05 -0.48
CA THR A 115 -7.50 11.05 -1.07
C THR A 115 -8.04 10.56 -2.41
N LEU A 116 -9.32 10.18 -2.48
CA LEU A 116 -9.96 9.74 -3.73
C LEU A 116 -9.96 10.86 -4.79
N ALA A 117 -10.21 12.10 -4.38
CA ALA A 117 -10.18 13.25 -5.28
C ALA A 117 -8.81 13.47 -5.92
N LYS A 118 -7.71 13.15 -5.22
CA LYS A 118 -6.35 13.22 -5.79
C LYS A 118 -6.05 12.07 -6.74
N VAL A 119 -6.55 10.88 -6.42
CA VAL A 119 -6.31 9.66 -7.21
C VAL A 119 -7.10 9.67 -8.53
N CYS A 120 -8.25 10.33 -8.56
CA CYS A 120 -9.12 10.43 -9.74
C CYS A 120 -8.84 11.63 -10.66
N GLN A 121 -7.80 12.41 -10.40
CA GLN A 121 -7.35 13.52 -11.26
C GLN A 121 -6.43 13.02 -12.36
#